data_AF-A0A957EFH5-F1
#
_entry.id   AF-A0A957EFH5-F1
#
_cell.length_a   1.000
_cell.length_b   1.000
_cell.length_c   1.000
_cell.angle_alpha   90.00
_cell.angle_beta   90.00
_cell.angle_gamma   90.00
#
_symmetry.space_group_name_H-M   'P 1'
#
loop_
_entity.id
_entity.type
_entity.pdbx_description
1 polymer ?
#
loop_
_entity_poly.entity_id
_entity_poly.type
_entity_poly.pdbx_seq_one_letter_code
_entity_poly.pdbx_strand_id
1 'polypeptide(L)'
;MHNWKRWLGLGLLLLILAACSEAEPTATPRPQDPEEPTAVPTQTTAPTEIPVEETAVPVPSPTDTTEPTTFTWPPAPTAYDTLSRAPVTEAEQTTFVDLEANYPPERDDVGLAIAYRGLTELPTAVTNPTAYTVGSREPLSILNVDSITISAPDFELLHISDHAYFWFDTSPGLATPSEQALIQAGTAFDEIYEQNTLIFGSEDNPGIDGDPRIHIVNASPVTICDVTVATANQCGLGGYFGSSDILPQSVDPVSNEREMFIMNGSLFGSGSYLDILAHEFRHMIESNYDANDWDWEAEGSAMLAEDLLGFPSDAISRGNLFLGNPDQQLNSWPEGYTIPYYGQGYVMNRYIYNRLGEKL
;
A
#
# COMPACT_ATOMS: atom_id res chain seq x y z
N MET A 1 25.55 77.04 14.28
CA MET A 1 25.33 76.61 12.88
C MET A 1 25.55 75.11 12.78
N HIS A 2 24.53 74.31 13.10
CA HIS A 2 24.44 72.86 12.89
C HIS A 2 23.00 72.43 13.19
N ASN A 3 22.46 71.49 12.40
CA ASN A 3 21.22 70.70 12.62
C ASN A 3 19.84 71.35 12.45
N TRP A 4 19.43 71.59 11.20
CA TRP A 4 18.02 71.86 10.84
C TRP A 4 17.43 70.90 9.77
N LYS A 5 18.26 70.09 9.08
CA LYS A 5 17.81 69.28 7.91
C LYS A 5 17.16 67.91 8.24
N ARG A 6 16.66 67.66 9.45
CA ARG A 6 16.03 66.37 9.81
C ARG A 6 14.50 66.37 9.98
N TRP A 7 13.81 67.50 9.80
CA TRP A 7 12.35 67.58 10.03
C TRP A 7 11.50 67.88 8.78
N LEU A 8 12.08 67.89 7.58
CA LEU A 8 11.34 68.03 6.31
C LEU A 8 11.03 66.69 5.60
N GLY A 9 11.52 65.56 6.12
CA GLY A 9 11.30 64.22 5.55
C GLY A 9 10.10 63.44 6.12
N LEU A 10 9.56 63.84 7.28
CA LEU A 10 8.43 63.12 7.91
C LEU A 10 7.04 63.68 7.53
N GLY A 11 6.96 64.88 6.95
CA GLY A 11 5.69 65.49 6.54
C GLY A 11 5.16 65.06 5.16
N LEU A 12 6.02 64.47 4.31
CA LEU A 12 5.62 64.04 2.96
C LEU A 12 5.25 62.54 2.91
N LEU A 13 5.59 61.75 3.94
CA LEU A 13 5.27 60.32 4.01
C LEU A 13 3.87 60.02 4.58
N LEU A 14 3.22 60.99 5.24
CA LEU A 14 1.87 60.84 5.80
C LEU A 14 0.75 61.32 4.87
N LEU A 15 1.07 61.94 3.72
CA LEU A 15 0.10 62.41 2.73
C LEU A 15 -0.06 61.51 1.49
N ILE A 16 0.77 60.47 1.36
CA ILE A 16 0.64 59.46 0.29
C ILE A 16 -0.17 58.23 0.77
N LEU A 17 -0.38 58.06 2.08
CA LEU A 17 -1.17 56.96 2.65
C LEU A 17 -2.68 57.21 2.74
N ALA A 18 -3.19 58.32 2.18
CA ALA A 18 -4.62 58.69 2.28
C ALA A 18 -5.36 58.86 0.93
N ALA A 19 -4.77 58.46 -0.21
CA ALA A 19 -5.34 58.73 -1.53
C ALA A 19 -5.42 57.51 -2.49
N CYS A 20 -5.37 56.29 -1.97
CA CYS A 20 -5.81 55.08 -2.68
C CYS A 20 -6.74 54.27 -1.76
N SER A 21 -7.94 54.82 -1.53
CA SER A 21 -9.10 54.09 -1.02
C SER A 21 -9.94 53.74 -2.24
N GLU A 22 -9.61 52.63 -2.90
CA GLU A 22 -10.57 51.93 -3.74
C GLU A 22 -11.36 51.01 -2.82
N ALA A 23 -12.68 51.14 -2.86
CA ALA A 23 -13.58 50.27 -2.12
C ALA A 23 -13.30 48.82 -2.49
N GLU A 24 -13.02 47.98 -1.47
CA GLU A 24 -13.01 46.53 -1.65
C GLU A 24 -14.37 46.09 -2.24
N PRO A 25 -14.40 45.20 -3.25
CA PRO A 25 -15.66 44.63 -3.69
C PRO A 25 -16.25 43.86 -2.51
N THR A 26 -17.47 44.23 -2.12
CA THR A 26 -18.24 43.54 -1.09
C THR A 26 -18.29 42.06 -1.43
N ALA A 27 -17.62 41.23 -0.61
CA ALA A 27 -17.72 39.78 -0.71
C ALA A 27 -19.20 39.40 -0.64
N THR A 28 -19.70 38.74 -1.67
CA THR A 28 -21.01 38.11 -1.62
C THR A 28 -20.94 37.03 -0.53
N PRO A 29 -21.90 36.93 0.40
CA PRO A 29 -21.84 35.89 1.42
C PRO A 29 -21.87 34.53 0.72
N ARG A 30 -20.85 33.70 0.98
CA ARG A 30 -20.90 32.27 0.68
C ARG A 30 -22.13 31.70 1.41
N PRO A 31 -22.96 30.84 0.79
CA PRO A 31 -23.91 30.04 1.54
C PRO A 31 -23.16 29.37 2.69
N GLN A 32 -23.70 29.44 3.90
CA GLN A 32 -23.13 28.73 5.03
C GLN A 32 -23.21 27.23 4.71
N ASP A 33 -22.05 26.59 4.52
CA ASP A 33 -21.96 25.14 4.59
C ASP A 33 -22.42 24.73 6.00
N PRO A 34 -23.21 23.65 6.14
CA PRO A 34 -23.62 23.17 7.45
C PRO A 34 -22.39 22.92 8.31
N GLU A 35 -22.43 23.36 9.59
CA GLU A 35 -21.39 23.06 10.58
C GLU A 35 -21.11 21.56 10.60
N GLU A 36 -19.97 21.19 10.01
CA GLU A 36 -19.42 19.85 10.12
C GLU A 36 -18.92 19.68 11.56
N PRO A 37 -19.39 18.66 12.30
CA PRO A 37 -18.95 18.45 13.66
C PRO A 37 -17.44 18.18 13.65
N THR A 38 -16.69 18.95 14.44
CA THR A 38 -15.25 18.79 14.65
C THR A 38 -14.93 17.34 15.02
N ALA A 39 -14.44 16.56 14.05
CA ALA A 39 -13.99 15.20 14.28
C ALA A 39 -12.70 15.24 15.10
N VAL A 40 -12.80 14.76 16.34
CA VAL A 40 -11.66 14.37 17.16
C VAL A 40 -11.10 13.07 16.57
N PRO A 41 -9.81 12.97 16.21
CA PRO A 41 -9.26 11.70 15.76
C PRO A 41 -9.37 10.70 16.90
N THR A 42 -10.24 9.70 16.73
CA THR A 42 -10.54 8.70 17.75
C THR A 42 -10.05 7.36 17.25
N GLN A 43 -8.92 6.95 17.83
CA GLN A 43 -8.50 5.58 18.15
C GLN A 43 -9.03 4.45 17.26
N THR A 44 -8.14 3.91 16.43
CA THR A 44 -8.20 2.52 15.97
C THR A 44 -7.99 1.61 17.18
N THR A 45 -9.05 0.99 17.68
CA THR A 45 -8.93 -0.09 18.67
C THR A 45 -8.64 -1.40 17.94
N ALA A 46 -7.53 -2.05 18.30
CA ALA A 46 -7.24 -3.44 17.95
C ALA A 46 -8.37 -4.39 18.43
N PRO A 47 -8.59 -5.52 17.75
CA PRO A 47 -9.54 -6.53 18.22
C PRO A 47 -9.08 -7.09 19.57
N THR A 48 -10.03 -7.20 20.50
CA THR A 48 -9.85 -7.89 21.77
C THR A 48 -9.68 -9.39 21.49
N GLU A 49 -8.54 -9.96 21.89
CA GLU A 49 -8.39 -11.42 22.01
C GLU A 49 -9.46 -11.97 22.96
N ILE A 50 -10.28 -12.90 22.47
CA ILE A 50 -11.09 -13.76 23.33
C ILE A 50 -10.16 -14.87 23.86
N PRO A 51 -10.10 -15.14 25.18
CA PRO A 51 -9.31 -16.24 25.70
C PRO A 51 -9.82 -17.57 25.13
N VAL A 52 -8.98 -18.27 24.36
CA VAL A 52 -9.27 -19.63 23.92
C VAL A 52 -8.99 -20.56 25.12
N GLU A 53 -10.06 -21.05 25.74
CA GLU A 53 -9.95 -22.15 26.72
C GLU A 53 -9.55 -23.42 25.97
N GLU A 54 -8.32 -23.89 26.21
CA GLU A 54 -7.73 -25.08 25.61
C GLU A 54 -8.51 -26.34 26.04
N THR A 55 -9.59 -26.62 25.32
CA THR A 55 -10.32 -27.88 25.46
C THR A 55 -9.68 -28.87 24.49
N ALA A 56 -9.00 -29.89 25.02
CA ALA A 56 -8.39 -30.95 24.23
C ALA A 56 -9.46 -31.63 23.33
N VAL A 57 -9.43 -31.31 22.04
CA VAL A 57 -10.29 -31.93 21.02
C VAL A 57 -9.67 -33.28 20.64
N PRO A 58 -10.41 -34.40 20.65
CA PRO A 58 -9.86 -35.70 20.29
C PRO A 58 -9.48 -35.72 18.80
N VAL A 59 -8.25 -36.13 18.52
CA VAL A 59 -7.73 -36.34 17.15
C VAL A 59 -8.60 -37.42 16.45
N PRO A 60 -9.31 -37.10 15.35
CA PRO A 60 -9.98 -38.13 14.58
C PRO A 60 -8.95 -38.98 13.82
N SER A 61 -9.17 -40.30 13.83
CA SER A 61 -8.41 -41.24 13.00
C SER A 61 -8.58 -40.92 11.51
N PRO A 62 -7.58 -41.25 10.66
CA PRO A 62 -7.60 -40.92 9.24
C PRO A 62 -8.81 -41.60 8.59
N THR A 63 -9.77 -40.79 8.17
CA THR A 63 -10.92 -41.25 7.39
C THR A 63 -10.54 -41.18 5.91
N ASP A 64 -10.93 -42.22 5.17
CA ASP A 64 -10.72 -42.38 3.74
C ASP A 64 -10.87 -41.08 2.96
N THR A 65 -9.88 -40.79 2.11
CA THR A 65 -9.89 -39.72 1.13
C THR A 65 -11.09 -39.89 0.19
N THR A 66 -12.18 -39.17 0.45
CA THR A 66 -13.25 -38.99 -0.52
C THR A 66 -12.71 -38.14 -1.66
N GLU A 67 -12.89 -38.60 -2.91
CA GLU A 67 -12.65 -37.80 -4.12
C GLU A 67 -13.24 -36.39 -3.97
N PRO A 68 -12.59 -35.35 -4.54
CA PRO A 68 -13.11 -34.00 -4.47
C PRO A 68 -14.50 -34.00 -5.09
N THR A 69 -15.51 -33.69 -4.27
CA THR A 69 -16.87 -33.45 -4.77
C THR A 69 -16.78 -32.37 -5.83
N THR A 70 -17.04 -32.72 -7.08
CA THR A 70 -17.11 -31.76 -8.18
C THR A 70 -18.14 -30.71 -7.78
N PHE A 71 -17.68 -29.51 -7.45
CA PHE A 71 -18.55 -28.39 -7.14
C PHE A 71 -19.29 -28.02 -8.43
N THR A 72 -20.55 -28.47 -8.53
CA THR A 72 -21.45 -28.03 -9.58
C THR A 72 -21.89 -26.61 -9.24
N TRP A 73 -21.40 -25.64 -10.01
CA TRP A 73 -21.91 -24.28 -9.97
C TRP A 73 -23.43 -24.28 -10.14
N PRO A 74 -24.17 -23.46 -9.39
CA PRO A 74 -25.58 -23.27 -9.67
C PRO A 74 -25.76 -22.82 -11.14
N PRO A 75 -26.87 -23.20 -11.78
CA PRO A 75 -27.17 -22.70 -13.12
C PRO A 75 -27.11 -21.18 -13.09
N ALA A 76 -26.55 -20.58 -14.16
CA ALA A 76 -26.48 -19.11 -14.26
C ALA A 76 -27.86 -18.52 -13.95
N PRO A 77 -27.96 -17.51 -13.08
CA PRO A 77 -29.24 -16.89 -12.81
C PRO A 77 -29.87 -16.47 -14.14
N THR A 78 -31.17 -16.70 -14.30
CA THR A 78 -31.93 -16.13 -15.41
C THR A 78 -31.58 -14.65 -15.46
N ALA A 79 -31.05 -14.20 -16.61
CA ALA A 79 -30.63 -12.81 -16.81
C ALA A 79 -31.65 -11.90 -16.14
N TYR A 80 -31.21 -11.15 -15.14
CA TYR A 80 -32.09 -10.21 -14.47
C TYR A 80 -32.38 -9.12 -15.50
N ASP A 81 -33.52 -9.22 -16.19
CA ASP A 81 -34.02 -8.15 -17.08
C ASP A 81 -34.10 -6.79 -16.35
N THR A 82 -34.08 -6.81 -15.01
CA THR A 82 -34.12 -5.65 -14.12
C THR A 82 -32.75 -5.13 -13.66
N LEU A 83 -31.63 -5.79 -13.95
CA LEU A 83 -30.29 -5.23 -13.69
C LEU A 83 -29.84 -4.29 -14.82
N SER A 84 -30.44 -4.41 -16.01
CA SER A 84 -30.19 -3.47 -17.10
C SER A 84 -31.01 -2.22 -16.88
N ARG A 85 -30.36 -1.07 -16.66
CA ARG A 85 -30.99 0.26 -16.64
C ARG A 85 -31.38 0.73 -18.06
N ALA A 86 -31.64 -0.20 -18.98
CA ALA A 86 -32.05 0.12 -20.33
C ALA A 86 -33.53 0.58 -20.34
N PRO A 87 -33.89 1.60 -21.14
CA PRO A 87 -32.99 2.37 -22.01
C PRO A 87 -32.16 3.40 -21.22
N VAL A 88 -30.87 3.51 -21.56
CA VAL A 88 -30.02 4.62 -21.11
C VAL A 88 -30.58 5.92 -21.70
N THR A 89 -30.78 6.93 -20.87
CA THR A 89 -31.27 8.24 -21.29
C THR A 89 -30.21 8.98 -22.12
N GLU A 90 -30.64 9.91 -22.98
CA GLU A 90 -29.71 10.75 -23.75
C GLU A 90 -28.75 11.55 -22.84
N ALA A 91 -29.23 11.96 -21.66
CA ALA A 91 -28.40 12.64 -20.66
C ALA A 91 -27.33 11.72 -20.09
N GLU A 92 -27.68 10.48 -19.71
CA GLU A 92 -26.70 9.50 -19.23
C GLU A 92 -25.68 9.12 -20.31
N GLN A 93 -26.13 8.98 -21.56
CA GLN A 93 -25.23 8.71 -22.69
C GLN A 93 -24.28 9.89 -22.93
N THR A 94 -24.77 11.13 -22.81
CA THR A 94 -23.92 12.33 -22.93
C THR A 94 -22.90 12.37 -21.80
N THR A 95 -23.32 12.15 -20.54
CA THR A 95 -22.41 12.09 -19.39
C THR A 95 -21.36 10.99 -19.57
N PHE A 96 -21.73 9.81 -20.06
CA PHE A 96 -20.78 8.74 -20.34
C PHE A 96 -19.73 9.17 -21.37
N VAL A 97 -20.18 9.75 -22.50
CA VAL A 97 -19.26 10.24 -23.56
C VAL A 97 -18.36 11.35 -23.03
N ASP A 98 -18.89 12.26 -22.21
CA ASP A 98 -18.11 13.33 -21.59
C ASP A 98 -17.06 12.78 -20.62
N LEU A 99 -17.41 11.78 -19.79
CA LEU A 99 -16.47 11.12 -18.88
C LEU A 99 -15.41 10.30 -19.62
N GLU A 100 -15.81 9.55 -20.65
CA GLU A 100 -14.91 8.78 -21.51
C GLU A 100 -13.92 9.69 -22.26
N ALA A 101 -14.37 10.87 -22.71
CA ALA A 101 -13.53 11.84 -23.39
C ALA A 101 -12.62 12.66 -22.45
N ASN A 102 -12.93 12.72 -21.15
CA ASN A 102 -12.20 13.50 -20.14
C ASN A 102 -11.68 12.61 -19.01
N TYR A 103 -11.11 11.46 -19.36
CA TYR A 103 -10.45 10.62 -18.37
C TYR A 103 -9.22 11.36 -17.81
N PRO A 104 -9.07 11.47 -16.47
CA PRO A 104 -7.86 12.04 -15.90
C PRO A 104 -6.65 11.20 -16.35
N PRO A 105 -5.52 11.81 -16.71
CA PRO A 105 -4.34 11.04 -17.04
C PRO A 105 -3.89 10.23 -15.83
N GLU A 106 -3.23 9.11 -16.10
CA GLU A 106 -2.51 8.36 -15.06
C GLU A 106 -1.52 9.27 -14.33
N ARG A 107 -1.25 8.92 -13.08
CA ARG A 107 -0.31 9.64 -12.24
C ARG A 107 1.11 9.50 -12.82
N ASP A 108 1.69 10.63 -13.23
CA ASP A 108 3.08 10.73 -13.68
C ASP A 108 3.90 11.52 -12.64
N ASP A 109 4.54 10.82 -11.71
CA ASP A 109 5.30 11.46 -10.62
C ASP A 109 6.48 12.30 -11.13
N VAL A 110 7.14 11.88 -12.21
CA VAL A 110 8.21 12.66 -12.85
C VAL A 110 7.64 13.93 -13.48
N GLY A 111 6.53 13.81 -14.22
CA GLY A 111 5.81 14.94 -14.80
C GLY A 111 5.34 15.94 -13.75
N LEU A 112 4.82 15.45 -12.62
CA LEU A 112 4.44 16.27 -11.47
C LEU A 112 5.65 16.97 -10.85
N ALA A 113 6.79 16.29 -10.69
CA ALA A 113 8.02 16.89 -10.21
C ALA A 113 8.56 17.97 -11.17
N ILE A 114 8.49 17.76 -12.49
CA ILE A 114 8.85 18.78 -13.50
C ILE A 114 7.93 19.98 -13.37
N ALA A 115 6.62 19.76 -13.36
CA ALA A 115 5.60 20.81 -13.38
C ALA A 115 5.60 21.67 -12.11
N TYR A 116 5.75 21.04 -10.93
CA TYR A 116 5.53 21.70 -9.64
C TYR A 116 6.79 21.85 -8.79
N ARG A 117 7.83 21.03 -8.99
CA ARG A 117 9.12 21.11 -8.26
C ARG A 117 10.25 21.67 -9.12
N GLY A 118 10.03 21.88 -10.41
CA GLY A 118 11.02 22.45 -11.32
C GLY A 118 12.17 21.49 -11.65
N LEU A 119 11.90 20.18 -11.63
CA LEU A 119 12.87 19.17 -12.05
C LEU A 119 13.25 19.40 -13.53
N THR A 120 14.54 19.64 -13.80
CA THR A 120 15.04 19.91 -15.16
C THR A 120 15.89 18.79 -15.74
N GLU A 121 16.45 17.93 -14.88
CA GLU A 121 17.26 16.79 -15.28
C GLU A 121 16.47 15.53 -15.00
N LEU A 122 16.30 14.70 -16.03
CA LEU A 122 15.61 13.43 -15.86
C LEU A 122 16.54 12.43 -15.16
N PRO A 123 15.98 11.61 -14.26
CA PRO A 123 16.68 10.48 -13.67
C PRO A 123 17.29 9.58 -14.76
N THR A 124 18.54 9.19 -14.57
CA THR A 124 19.23 8.25 -15.45
C THR A 124 19.28 6.87 -14.82
N ALA A 125 19.02 5.85 -15.62
CA ALA A 125 19.12 4.46 -15.17
C ALA A 125 20.49 4.14 -14.57
N VAL A 126 20.48 3.40 -13.47
CA VAL A 126 21.69 2.90 -12.83
C VAL A 126 22.18 1.67 -13.61
N THR A 127 23.45 1.69 -14.05
CA THR A 127 24.02 0.59 -14.87
C THR A 127 24.93 -0.34 -14.08
N ASN A 128 25.26 0.00 -12.83
CA ASN A 128 26.13 -0.80 -11.97
C ASN A 128 25.51 -0.82 -10.57
N PRO A 129 24.75 -1.88 -10.23
CA PRO A 129 24.12 -1.98 -8.91
C PRO A 129 25.16 -2.07 -7.80
N THR A 130 24.76 -1.68 -6.60
CA THR A 130 25.59 -1.80 -5.40
C THR A 130 25.81 -3.28 -5.06
N ALA A 131 27.06 -3.71 -4.97
CA ALA A 131 27.40 -5.08 -4.61
C ALA A 131 27.34 -5.28 -3.08
N TYR A 132 26.18 -5.69 -2.58
CA TYR A 132 25.94 -5.95 -1.17
C TYR A 132 26.58 -7.25 -0.66
N THR A 133 26.98 -7.27 0.63
CA THR A 133 27.48 -8.46 1.31
C THR A 133 26.84 -8.59 2.69
N VAL A 134 26.64 -9.81 3.18
CA VAL A 134 26.15 -10.03 4.56
C VAL A 134 27.01 -9.25 5.56
N GLY A 135 26.36 -8.51 6.47
CA GLY A 135 26.97 -7.56 7.40
C GLY A 135 27.05 -6.12 6.89
N SER A 136 26.68 -5.85 5.63
CA SER A 136 26.48 -4.48 5.13
C SER A 136 25.45 -3.75 6.00
N ARG A 137 25.68 -2.45 6.24
CA ARG A 137 24.79 -1.61 7.04
C ARG A 137 24.53 -0.28 6.36
N GLU A 138 23.26 0.10 6.28
CA GLU A 138 22.81 1.33 5.62
C GLU A 138 21.57 1.90 6.32
N PRO A 139 21.42 3.23 6.36
CA PRO A 139 20.15 3.84 6.72
C PRO A 139 19.15 3.66 5.58
N LEU A 140 17.93 3.23 5.90
CA LEU A 140 16.83 3.10 4.93
C LEU A 140 15.65 3.96 5.40
N SER A 141 15.10 4.78 4.53
CA SER A 141 13.91 5.59 4.81
C SER A 141 12.70 4.69 5.01
N ILE A 142 11.94 4.90 6.08
CA ILE A 142 10.77 4.09 6.43
C ILE A 142 9.68 5.00 6.96
N LEU A 143 8.46 4.78 6.47
CA LEU A 143 7.24 5.39 6.98
C LEU A 143 6.75 4.66 8.23
N ASN A 144 6.51 5.43 9.30
CA ASN A 144 5.65 5.01 10.39
C ASN A 144 4.19 5.25 9.98
N VAL A 145 3.39 4.18 9.92
CA VAL A 145 2.03 4.24 9.35
C VAL A 145 1.00 4.81 10.32
N ASP A 146 1.30 4.87 11.61
CA ASP A 146 0.40 5.46 12.61
C ASP A 146 0.62 6.98 12.70
N SER A 147 1.88 7.42 12.77
CA SER A 147 2.23 8.84 12.90
C SER A 147 2.39 9.58 11.57
N ILE A 148 2.47 8.84 10.45
CA ILE A 148 2.76 9.36 9.10
C ILE A 148 4.06 10.17 9.10
N THR A 149 5.09 9.61 9.72
CA THR A 149 6.42 10.23 9.79
C THR A 149 7.47 9.31 9.20
N ILE A 150 8.39 9.88 8.42
CA ILE A 150 9.52 9.15 7.86
C ILE A 150 10.71 9.24 8.80
N SER A 151 11.38 8.12 9.01
CA SER A 151 12.68 8.02 9.70
C SER A 151 13.64 7.18 8.87
N ALA A 152 14.94 7.25 9.16
CA ALA A 152 15.95 6.45 8.45
C ALA A 152 16.88 5.73 9.45
N PRO A 153 16.40 4.70 10.16
CA PRO A 153 17.25 3.92 11.06
C PRO A 153 18.25 3.06 10.29
N ASP A 154 19.31 2.64 10.97
CA ASP A 154 20.30 1.73 10.39
C ASP A 154 19.74 0.31 10.31
N PHE A 155 19.89 -0.31 9.14
CA PHE A 155 19.59 -1.71 8.87
C PHE A 155 20.87 -2.50 8.65
N GLU A 156 20.88 -3.78 9.03
CA GLU A 156 21.94 -4.72 8.73
C GLU A 156 21.45 -5.83 7.80
N LEU A 157 22.20 -6.09 6.72
CA LEU A 157 21.93 -7.19 5.80
C LEU A 157 22.37 -8.51 6.43
N LEU A 158 21.41 -9.35 6.79
CA LEU A 158 21.71 -10.63 7.46
C LEU A 158 21.70 -11.82 6.50
N HIS A 159 21.02 -11.73 5.37
CA HIS A 159 20.93 -12.82 4.41
C HIS A 159 20.75 -12.33 2.97
N ILE A 160 21.28 -13.09 2.03
CA ILE A 160 21.16 -12.87 0.59
C ILE A 160 20.70 -14.20 0.00
N SER A 161 19.57 -14.16 -0.70
CA SER A 161 18.96 -15.28 -1.43
C SER A 161 19.14 -15.08 -2.94
N ASP A 162 18.54 -15.93 -3.76
CA ASP A 162 18.65 -15.79 -5.21
C ASP A 162 17.96 -14.51 -5.68
N HIS A 163 16.79 -14.19 -5.12
CA HIS A 163 15.94 -13.06 -5.53
C HIS A 163 15.83 -11.91 -4.51
N ALA A 164 16.39 -12.04 -3.30
CA ALA A 164 16.24 -11.00 -2.28
C ALA A 164 17.43 -10.78 -1.33
N TYR A 165 17.52 -9.54 -0.87
CA TYR A 165 18.30 -9.12 0.29
C TYR A 165 17.39 -9.01 1.53
N PHE A 166 17.80 -9.60 2.65
CA PHE A 166 17.06 -9.54 3.91
C PHE A 166 17.75 -8.62 4.92
N TRP A 167 17.21 -7.41 5.04
CA TRP A 167 17.66 -6.36 5.94
C TRP A 167 16.91 -6.42 7.27
N PHE A 168 17.59 -6.12 8.37
CA PHE A 168 17.00 -6.12 9.71
C PHE A 168 17.32 -4.83 10.45
N ASP A 169 16.29 -4.23 11.04
CA ASP A 169 16.39 -3.02 11.83
C ASP A 169 17.31 -3.23 13.03
N THR A 170 18.21 -2.29 13.25
CA THR A 170 19.11 -2.31 14.42
C THR A 170 18.51 -1.59 15.63
N SER A 171 17.32 -1.01 15.49
CA SER A 171 16.54 -0.40 16.56
C SER A 171 16.01 -1.44 17.55
N PRO A 172 15.71 -1.06 18.80
CA PRO A 172 15.12 -1.97 19.79
C PRO A 172 13.76 -2.53 19.34
N GLY A 173 13.39 -3.71 19.84
CA GLY A 173 12.08 -4.31 19.59
C GLY A 173 12.08 -5.42 18.53
N LEU A 174 13.22 -5.68 17.91
CA LEU A 174 13.40 -6.78 16.96
C LEU A 174 14.41 -7.81 17.47
N ALA A 175 14.06 -9.09 17.40
CA ALA A 175 14.98 -10.17 17.75
C ALA A 175 15.89 -10.49 16.57
N THR A 176 17.17 -10.81 16.84
CA THR A 176 18.08 -11.29 15.81
C THR A 176 17.69 -12.71 15.38
N PRO A 177 17.36 -12.95 14.10
CA PRO A 177 17.01 -14.28 13.62
C PRO A 177 18.20 -15.25 13.67
N SER A 178 17.91 -16.55 13.75
CA SER A 178 18.93 -17.58 13.55
C SER A 178 19.29 -17.73 12.07
N GLU A 179 20.52 -18.16 11.78
CA GLU A 179 20.97 -18.47 10.41
C GLU A 179 20.03 -19.45 9.69
N GLN A 180 19.54 -20.47 10.40
CA GLN A 180 18.61 -21.44 9.83
C GLN A 180 17.26 -20.82 9.43
N ALA A 181 16.76 -19.85 10.22
CA ALA A 181 15.52 -19.14 9.91
C ALA A 181 15.69 -18.21 8.70
N LEU A 182 16.85 -17.56 8.59
CA LEU A 182 17.20 -16.73 7.42
C LEU A 182 17.24 -17.55 6.13
N ILE A 183 17.90 -18.71 6.14
CA ILE A 183 17.96 -19.61 4.98
C ILE A 183 16.55 -20.10 4.58
N GLN A 184 15.71 -20.44 5.57
CA GLN A 184 14.33 -20.86 5.31
C GLN A 184 13.48 -19.75 4.69
N ALA A 185 13.57 -18.54 5.24
CA ALA A 185 12.85 -17.39 4.70
C ALA A 185 13.32 -17.02 3.28
N GLY A 186 14.63 -17.04 3.03
CA GLY A 186 15.19 -16.80 1.71
C GLY A 186 14.69 -17.83 0.68
N THR A 187 14.78 -19.12 1.01
CA THR A 187 14.28 -20.19 0.12
C THR A 187 12.78 -20.05 -0.15
N ALA A 188 11.99 -19.76 0.89
CA ALA A 188 10.55 -19.59 0.75
C ALA A 188 10.20 -18.37 -0.11
N PHE A 189 10.93 -17.25 0.03
CA PHE A 189 10.72 -16.08 -0.80
C PHE A 189 11.14 -16.33 -2.25
N ASP A 190 12.24 -17.03 -2.51
CA ASP A 190 12.63 -17.39 -3.88
C ASP A 190 11.52 -18.24 -4.56
N GLU A 191 10.85 -19.14 -3.83
CA GLU A 191 9.67 -19.87 -4.33
C GLU A 191 8.46 -18.95 -4.57
N ILE A 192 8.17 -18.03 -3.65
CA ILE A 192 7.12 -17.01 -3.81
C ILE A 192 7.40 -16.16 -5.05
N TYR A 193 8.65 -15.75 -5.27
CA TYR A 193 9.06 -14.92 -6.38
C TYR A 193 8.76 -15.61 -7.72
N GLU A 194 9.23 -16.84 -7.88
CA GLU A 194 9.02 -17.62 -9.11
C GLU A 194 7.54 -17.90 -9.40
N GLN A 195 6.74 -18.17 -8.36
CA GLN A 195 5.31 -18.43 -8.55
C GLN A 195 4.50 -17.18 -8.85
N ASN A 196 4.75 -16.07 -8.14
CA ASN A 196 4.06 -14.81 -8.40
C ASN A 196 4.38 -14.30 -9.80
N THR A 197 5.65 -14.33 -10.20
CA THR A 197 6.04 -13.88 -11.56
C THR A 197 5.48 -14.77 -12.66
N LEU A 198 5.34 -16.08 -12.41
CA LEU A 198 4.71 -17.00 -13.34
C LEU A 198 3.21 -16.70 -13.54
N ILE A 199 2.50 -16.31 -12.49
CA ILE A 199 1.04 -16.10 -12.51
C ILE A 199 0.69 -14.67 -12.97
N PHE A 200 1.38 -13.67 -12.43
CA PHE A 200 1.00 -12.25 -12.57
C PHE A 200 1.95 -11.44 -13.47
N GLY A 201 3.06 -12.03 -13.93
CA GLY A 201 4.10 -11.33 -14.69
C GLY A 201 5.19 -10.75 -13.80
N SER A 202 6.19 -10.12 -14.41
CA SER A 202 7.37 -9.61 -13.70
C SER A 202 7.17 -8.22 -13.12
N GLU A 203 7.75 -7.95 -11.95
CA GLU A 203 8.07 -6.60 -11.50
C GLU A 203 9.03 -5.88 -12.46
N ASP A 204 9.27 -4.58 -12.24
CA ASP A 204 10.35 -3.91 -12.95
C ASP A 204 11.69 -4.50 -12.51
N ASN A 205 12.37 -5.19 -13.41
CA ASN A 205 13.59 -5.92 -13.13
C ASN A 205 14.62 -5.66 -14.25
N PRO A 206 15.78 -5.04 -13.95
CA PRO A 206 16.38 -4.90 -12.62
C PRO A 206 16.03 -3.60 -11.89
N GLY A 207 14.86 -3.02 -12.16
CA GLY A 207 14.34 -1.91 -11.38
C GLY A 207 15.15 -0.60 -11.47
N ILE A 208 14.91 0.29 -10.52
CA ILE A 208 15.50 1.64 -10.49
C ILE A 208 17.00 1.64 -10.14
N ASP A 209 17.46 0.73 -9.27
CA ASP A 209 18.87 0.63 -8.85
C ASP A 209 19.71 -0.29 -9.74
N GLY A 210 19.07 -0.98 -10.68
CA GLY A 210 19.73 -1.90 -11.60
C GLY A 210 20.14 -3.22 -10.94
N ASP A 211 19.66 -3.56 -9.74
CA ASP A 211 19.84 -4.87 -9.09
C ASP A 211 18.59 -5.74 -9.30
N PRO A 212 18.70 -6.97 -9.81
CA PRO A 212 17.56 -7.87 -9.94
C PRO A 212 17.02 -8.43 -8.61
N ARG A 213 17.64 -8.10 -7.46
CA ARG A 213 17.20 -8.56 -6.14
C ARG A 213 16.32 -7.53 -5.44
N ILE A 214 15.21 -8.01 -4.89
CA ILE A 214 14.29 -7.23 -4.07
C ILE A 214 14.88 -7.03 -2.66
N HIS A 215 14.65 -5.86 -2.08
CA HIS A 215 15.03 -5.53 -0.72
C HIS A 215 13.88 -5.82 0.27
N ILE A 216 13.99 -6.90 1.05
CA ILE A 216 13.05 -7.23 2.13
C ILE A 216 13.56 -6.62 3.43
N VAL A 217 12.91 -5.56 3.89
CA VAL A 217 13.33 -4.78 5.05
C VAL A 217 12.47 -5.13 6.27
N ASN A 218 13.05 -5.89 7.19
CA ASN A 218 12.40 -6.31 8.43
C ASN A 218 12.57 -5.21 9.47
N ALA A 219 11.56 -4.35 9.58
CA ALA A 219 11.55 -3.20 10.46
C ALA A 219 11.10 -3.58 11.89
N SER A 220 11.62 -2.89 12.90
CA SER A 220 11.11 -3.05 14.26
C SER A 220 9.69 -2.48 14.36
N PRO A 221 8.76 -3.12 15.10
CA PRO A 221 7.42 -2.58 15.32
C PRO A 221 7.40 -1.14 15.84
N VAL A 222 8.38 -0.75 16.66
CA VAL A 222 8.48 0.61 17.22
C VAL A 222 8.92 1.65 16.19
N THR A 223 9.46 1.21 15.06
CA THR A 223 9.86 2.08 13.94
C THR A 223 8.66 2.34 13.03
N ILE A 224 7.85 1.32 12.76
CA ILE A 224 6.76 1.36 11.78
C ILE A 224 5.38 1.67 12.37
N CYS A 225 5.20 1.54 13.69
CA CYS A 225 3.95 1.83 14.40
C CYS A 225 4.21 2.73 15.63
N ASP A 226 3.18 3.41 16.15
CA ASP A 226 3.23 4.21 17.39
C ASP A 226 3.09 3.30 18.63
N VAL A 227 4.10 2.46 18.83
CA VAL A 227 4.17 1.47 19.91
C VAL A 227 5.52 1.50 20.62
N THR A 228 5.55 0.94 21.83
CA THR A 228 6.80 0.71 22.58
C THR A 228 7.24 -0.74 22.45
N VAL A 229 8.48 -1.06 22.85
CA VAL A 229 8.94 -2.47 22.93
C VAL A 229 7.99 -3.34 23.77
N ALA A 230 7.38 -2.78 24.83
CA ALA A 230 6.46 -3.52 25.69
C ALA A 230 5.05 -3.70 25.08
N THR A 231 4.72 -2.92 24.05
CA THR A 231 3.42 -2.95 23.37
C THR A 231 3.54 -3.27 21.88
N ALA A 232 4.66 -3.87 21.47
CA ALA A 232 4.98 -4.15 20.07
C ALA A 232 3.89 -5.02 19.38
N ASN A 233 3.23 -5.89 20.13
CA ASN A 233 2.11 -6.72 19.65
C ASN A 233 0.85 -5.92 19.29
N GLN A 234 0.82 -4.61 19.53
CA GLN A 234 -0.27 -3.72 19.14
C GLN A 234 -0.04 -3.07 17.77
N CYS A 235 1.14 -3.26 17.16
CA CYS A 235 1.40 -2.81 15.80
C CYS A 235 0.54 -3.64 14.84
N GLY A 236 -0.48 -2.99 14.27
CA GLY A 236 -1.44 -3.64 13.36
C GLY A 236 -0.93 -3.83 11.94
N LEU A 237 0.25 -3.30 11.63
CA LEU A 237 0.88 -3.42 10.31
C LEU A 237 1.59 -4.77 10.19
N GLY A 238 1.28 -5.48 9.10
CA GLY A 238 1.97 -6.70 8.71
C GLY A 238 3.18 -6.43 7.80
N GLY A 239 2.96 -5.62 6.76
CA GLY A 239 3.97 -5.12 5.84
C GLY A 239 3.37 -4.09 4.88
N TYR A 240 4.19 -3.51 4.01
CA TYR A 240 3.77 -2.72 2.87
C TYR A 240 4.84 -2.67 1.77
N PHE A 241 4.41 -2.62 0.52
CA PHE A 241 5.21 -2.19 -0.62
C PHE A 241 5.33 -0.65 -0.67
N GLY A 242 6.56 -0.13 -0.70
CA GLY A 242 6.82 1.30 -0.77
C GLY A 242 6.90 1.80 -2.21
N SER A 243 5.77 2.14 -2.84
CA SER A 243 5.79 2.64 -4.24
C SER A 243 6.55 3.95 -4.43
N SER A 244 6.77 4.74 -3.37
CA SER A 244 7.66 5.91 -3.41
C SER A 244 9.14 5.53 -3.48
N ASP A 245 9.51 4.33 -3.04
CA ASP A 245 10.91 3.88 -2.99
C ASP A 245 11.45 3.47 -4.36
N ILE A 246 10.57 3.22 -5.34
CA ILE A 246 10.95 3.01 -6.74
C ILE A 246 11.03 4.32 -7.54
N LEU A 247 10.91 5.49 -6.87
CA LEU A 247 11.07 6.79 -7.50
C LEU A 247 12.49 7.32 -7.31
N PRO A 248 13.03 8.08 -8.27
CA PRO A 248 14.30 8.76 -8.09
C PRO A 248 14.24 9.82 -6.97
N GLN A 249 15.33 10.03 -6.23
CA GLN A 249 15.39 11.02 -5.14
C GLN A 249 15.16 12.45 -5.60
N SER A 250 15.40 12.73 -6.88
CA SER A 250 15.07 14.01 -7.50
C SER A 250 13.55 14.23 -7.65
N VAL A 251 12.77 13.15 -7.65
CA VAL A 251 11.30 13.15 -7.66
C VAL A 251 10.78 13.08 -6.22
N ASP A 252 11.23 12.10 -5.43
CA ASP A 252 10.89 11.96 -4.01
C ASP A 252 12.16 11.95 -3.13
N PRO A 253 12.46 13.06 -2.42
CA PRO A 253 13.70 13.19 -1.64
C PRO A 253 13.92 12.16 -0.53
N VAL A 254 12.89 11.41 -0.13
CA VAL A 254 13.01 10.36 0.90
C VAL A 254 13.06 8.95 0.32
N SER A 255 12.93 8.79 -1.00
CA SER A 255 12.99 7.49 -1.68
C SER A 255 14.28 6.75 -1.36
N ASN A 256 14.15 5.43 -1.20
CA ASN A 256 15.27 4.51 -1.11
C ASN A 256 15.87 4.10 -2.46
N GLU A 257 15.28 4.52 -3.59
CA GLU A 257 15.65 4.19 -4.97
C GLU A 257 15.90 2.70 -5.17
N ARG A 258 14.96 1.84 -4.76
CA ARG A 258 15.04 0.38 -4.93
C ARG A 258 13.68 -0.29 -4.77
N GLU A 259 13.52 -1.46 -5.38
CA GLU A 259 12.36 -2.33 -5.22
C GLU A 259 12.39 -2.98 -3.82
N MET A 260 11.46 -2.59 -2.94
CA MET A 260 11.48 -3.02 -1.55
C MET A 260 10.12 -3.25 -0.89
N PHE A 261 10.11 -4.18 0.07
CA PHE A 261 9.03 -4.37 1.03
C PHE A 261 9.49 -3.95 2.42
N ILE A 262 8.63 -3.24 3.15
CA ILE A 262 8.77 -3.08 4.59
C ILE A 262 7.93 -4.15 5.26
N MET A 263 8.55 -5.00 6.05
CA MET A 263 7.89 -6.04 6.82
C MET A 263 7.93 -5.69 8.30
N ASN A 264 6.85 -6.00 9.02
CA ASN A 264 6.91 -6.05 10.47
C ASN A 264 7.81 -7.23 10.89
N GLY A 265 9.04 -6.91 11.25
CA GLY A 265 10.06 -7.90 11.56
C GLY A 265 9.71 -8.79 12.75
N SER A 266 8.76 -8.41 13.60
CA SER A 266 8.29 -9.27 14.69
C SER A 266 7.52 -10.50 14.20
N LEU A 267 7.03 -10.47 12.96
CA LEU A 267 6.38 -11.61 12.29
C LEU A 267 7.39 -12.57 11.67
N PHE A 268 8.69 -12.22 11.59
CA PHE A 268 9.69 -13.02 10.90
C PHE A 268 9.72 -14.48 11.38
N GLY A 269 9.58 -15.41 10.43
CA GLY A 269 9.53 -16.86 10.71
C GLY A 269 8.15 -17.40 11.09
N SER A 270 7.10 -16.56 11.11
CA SER A 270 5.72 -17.01 11.25
C SER A 270 5.12 -17.40 9.89
N GLY A 271 3.99 -18.13 9.91
CA GLY A 271 3.22 -18.39 8.67
C GLY A 271 2.69 -17.09 8.07
N SER A 272 2.28 -16.15 8.93
CA SER A 272 1.81 -14.82 8.56
C SER A 272 2.90 -13.87 8.04
N TYR A 273 4.12 -14.35 7.85
CA TYR A 273 5.17 -13.56 7.20
C TYR A 273 5.24 -13.86 5.70
N LEU A 274 4.97 -15.11 5.32
CA LEU A 274 5.09 -15.57 3.95
C LEU A 274 3.84 -15.21 3.13
N ASP A 275 2.65 -15.22 3.74
CA ASP A 275 1.43 -14.69 3.11
C ASP A 275 1.59 -13.20 2.76
N ILE A 276 2.07 -12.38 3.69
CA ILE A 276 2.31 -10.95 3.48
C ILE A 276 3.37 -10.75 2.40
N LEU A 277 4.47 -11.52 2.38
CA LEU A 277 5.45 -11.41 1.29
C LEU A 277 4.83 -11.72 -0.08
N ALA A 278 3.95 -12.72 -0.17
CA ALA A 278 3.23 -13.02 -1.40
C ALA A 278 2.28 -11.87 -1.80
N HIS A 279 1.59 -11.27 -0.82
CA HIS A 279 0.69 -10.12 -0.99
C HIS A 279 1.44 -8.88 -1.48
N GLU A 280 2.48 -8.45 -0.76
CA GLU A 280 3.25 -7.25 -1.11
C GLU A 280 3.99 -7.39 -2.44
N PHE A 281 4.44 -8.60 -2.78
CA PHE A 281 5.07 -8.80 -4.09
C PHE A 281 4.06 -8.67 -5.24
N ARG A 282 2.78 -9.04 -5.04
CA ARG A 282 1.74 -8.80 -6.03
C ARG A 282 1.53 -7.30 -6.29
N HIS A 283 1.58 -6.45 -5.25
CA HIS A 283 1.53 -4.99 -5.43
C HIS A 283 2.73 -4.43 -6.21
N MET A 284 3.93 -4.94 -5.95
CA MET A 284 5.11 -4.54 -6.72
C MET A 284 5.02 -4.94 -8.19
N ILE A 285 4.56 -6.16 -8.49
CA ILE A 285 4.29 -6.59 -9.88
C ILE A 285 3.25 -5.66 -10.52
N GLU A 286 2.18 -5.32 -9.79
CA GLU A 286 1.14 -4.40 -10.25
C GLU A 286 1.71 -3.06 -10.69
N SER A 287 2.57 -2.48 -9.85
CA SER A 287 3.14 -1.15 -10.07
C SER A 287 3.92 -1.00 -11.37
N ASN A 288 4.41 -2.12 -11.94
CA ASN A 288 5.11 -2.15 -13.21
C ASN A 288 4.17 -2.06 -14.43
N TYR A 289 2.91 -2.47 -14.30
CA TYR A 289 1.97 -2.54 -15.42
C TYR A 289 0.77 -1.62 -15.29
N ASP A 290 0.29 -1.39 -14.07
CA ASP A 290 -0.83 -0.49 -13.75
C ASP A 290 -0.67 0.05 -12.33
N ALA A 291 -0.15 1.28 -12.22
CA ALA A 291 0.01 1.95 -10.93
C ALA A 291 -1.27 2.66 -10.45
N ASN A 292 -2.41 2.49 -11.14
CA ASN A 292 -3.64 3.25 -10.91
C ASN A 292 -4.90 2.36 -10.95
N ASP A 293 -4.80 1.12 -10.47
CA ASP A 293 -5.97 0.26 -10.30
C ASP A 293 -6.80 0.66 -9.06
N TRP A 294 -8.04 0.17 -9.02
CA TRP A 294 -8.96 0.40 -7.91
C TRP A 294 -8.61 -0.48 -6.72
N ASP A 295 -8.78 0.04 -5.50
CA ASP A 295 -8.45 -0.66 -4.25
C ASP A 295 -9.01 -2.10 -4.17
N TRP A 296 -10.24 -2.32 -4.66
CA TRP A 296 -10.85 -3.65 -4.66
C TRP A 296 -10.14 -4.66 -5.57
N GLU A 297 -9.57 -4.19 -6.69
CA GLU A 297 -8.74 -5.00 -7.57
C GLU A 297 -7.42 -5.25 -6.89
N ALA A 298 -6.68 -4.18 -6.58
CA ALA A 298 -5.30 -4.24 -6.11
C ALA A 298 -5.18 -5.15 -4.89
N GLU A 299 -6.02 -4.91 -3.87
CA GLU A 299 -6.03 -5.72 -2.66
C GLU A 299 -6.65 -7.09 -2.91
N GLY A 300 -7.67 -7.18 -3.75
CA GLY A 300 -8.33 -8.44 -4.07
C GLY A 300 -7.43 -9.43 -4.82
N SER A 301 -6.60 -8.91 -5.73
CA SER A 301 -5.65 -9.68 -6.53
C SER A 301 -4.41 -10.05 -5.71
N ALA A 302 -3.99 -9.21 -4.76
CA ALA A 302 -2.99 -9.52 -3.74
C ALA A 302 -3.44 -10.64 -2.77
N MET A 303 -4.67 -10.59 -2.26
CA MET A 303 -5.24 -11.70 -1.49
C MET A 303 -5.40 -12.98 -2.35
N LEU A 304 -5.67 -12.85 -3.65
CA LEU A 304 -5.70 -14.00 -4.56
C LEU A 304 -4.30 -14.61 -4.72
N ALA A 305 -3.25 -13.79 -4.79
CA ALA A 305 -1.87 -14.25 -4.82
C ALA A 305 -1.55 -15.12 -3.59
N GLU A 306 -1.90 -14.66 -2.38
CA GLU A 306 -1.75 -15.48 -1.16
C GLU A 306 -2.37 -16.87 -1.31
N ASP A 307 -3.63 -16.95 -1.75
CA ASP A 307 -4.35 -18.22 -1.91
C ASP A 307 -3.68 -19.13 -2.95
N LEU A 308 -3.34 -18.59 -4.12
CA LEU A 308 -2.73 -19.36 -5.21
C LEU A 308 -1.33 -19.88 -4.86
N LEU A 309 -0.58 -19.16 -4.03
CA LEU A 309 0.74 -19.55 -3.55
C LEU A 309 0.69 -20.47 -2.32
N GLY A 310 -0.51 -20.89 -1.89
CA GLY A 310 -0.69 -21.88 -0.83
C GLY A 310 -0.87 -21.30 0.58
N PHE A 311 -1.14 -20.01 0.69
CA PHE A 311 -1.41 -19.29 1.94
C PHE A 311 -2.87 -18.81 2.07
N PRO A 312 -3.90 -19.65 1.89
CA PRO A 312 -5.27 -19.20 1.69
C PRO A 312 -5.98 -18.74 2.98
N SER A 313 -5.34 -18.83 4.14
CA SER A 313 -6.04 -18.70 5.43
C SER A 313 -6.62 -17.30 5.63
N ASP A 314 -5.85 -16.25 5.34
CA ASP A 314 -6.33 -14.87 5.49
C ASP A 314 -7.34 -14.52 4.39
N ALA A 315 -7.03 -14.83 3.12
CA ALA A 315 -7.96 -14.69 1.99
C ALA A 315 -9.34 -15.31 2.27
N ILE A 316 -9.39 -16.57 2.71
CA ILE A 316 -10.65 -17.26 3.04
C ILE A 316 -11.34 -16.60 4.24
N SER A 317 -10.59 -16.22 5.28
CA SER A 317 -11.13 -15.55 6.48
C SER A 317 -11.84 -14.24 6.11
N ARG A 318 -11.17 -13.38 5.33
CA ARG A 318 -11.72 -12.11 4.86
C ARG A 318 -12.87 -12.31 3.90
N GLY A 319 -12.77 -13.26 2.98
CA GLY A 319 -13.87 -13.65 2.09
C GLY A 319 -15.12 -14.06 2.85
N ASN A 320 -14.97 -14.83 3.94
CA ASN A 320 -16.10 -15.21 4.80
C ASN A 320 -16.72 -14.01 5.52
N LEU A 321 -15.93 -13.01 5.93
CA LEU A 321 -16.45 -11.78 6.52
C LEU A 321 -17.30 -10.98 5.52
N PHE A 322 -16.86 -10.87 4.27
CA PHE A 322 -17.67 -10.29 3.19
C PHE A 322 -18.96 -11.07 2.96
N LEU A 323 -18.89 -12.40 2.84
CA LEU A 323 -20.05 -13.25 2.59
C LEU A 323 -21.09 -13.22 3.72
N GLY A 324 -20.69 -12.80 4.93
CA GLY A 324 -21.61 -12.53 6.04
C GLY A 324 -22.48 -11.27 5.85
N ASN A 325 -22.05 -10.32 5.01
CA ASN A 325 -22.80 -9.09 4.68
C ASN A 325 -22.46 -8.62 3.24
N PRO A 326 -22.97 -9.28 2.19
CA PRO A 326 -22.51 -9.06 0.81
C PRO A 326 -23.09 -7.83 0.12
N ASP A 327 -24.01 -7.10 0.75
CA ASP A 327 -24.62 -5.87 0.22
C ASP A 327 -23.68 -4.67 0.39
N GLN A 328 -22.49 -4.78 -0.23
CA GLN A 328 -21.41 -3.80 -0.21
C GLN A 328 -21.05 -3.43 -1.65
N GLN A 329 -20.79 -2.15 -1.89
CA GLN A 329 -20.44 -1.66 -3.22
C GLN A 329 -18.98 -2.02 -3.55
N LEU A 330 -18.76 -2.77 -4.64
CA LEU A 330 -17.43 -3.26 -5.03
C LEU A 330 -16.42 -2.13 -5.27
N ASN A 331 -16.82 -1.08 -5.98
CA ASN A 331 -15.96 0.04 -6.33
C ASN A 331 -16.03 1.18 -5.28
N SER A 332 -16.12 0.82 -4.00
CA SER A 332 -16.09 1.75 -2.88
C SER A 332 -15.15 1.20 -1.81
N TRP A 333 -14.27 2.04 -1.29
CA TRP A 333 -13.38 1.68 -0.18
C TRP A 333 -13.70 2.54 1.05
N PRO A 334 -13.87 1.95 2.24
CA PRO A 334 -14.19 2.72 3.44
C PRO A 334 -12.92 3.31 4.07
N GLU A 335 -13.03 4.45 4.74
CA GLU A 335 -11.94 5.00 5.57
C GLU A 335 -11.70 4.21 6.87
N GLY A 336 -12.61 3.27 7.21
CA GLY A 336 -12.61 2.56 8.49
C GLY A 336 -12.33 1.07 8.36
N TYR A 337 -13.31 0.24 8.71
CA TYR A 337 -13.14 -1.22 8.74
C TYR A 337 -13.09 -1.80 7.32
N THR A 338 -11.88 -1.95 6.78
CA THR A 338 -11.62 -2.40 5.41
C THR A 338 -11.61 -3.92 5.24
N ILE A 339 -11.47 -4.70 6.33
CA ILE A 339 -11.29 -6.17 6.25
C ILE A 339 -12.30 -6.90 5.33
N PRO A 340 -13.62 -6.60 5.38
CA PRO A 340 -14.57 -7.22 4.47
C PRO A 340 -14.40 -6.79 3.00
N TYR A 341 -13.83 -5.62 2.72
CA TYR A 341 -13.59 -5.11 1.36
C TYR A 341 -12.41 -5.83 0.68
N TYR A 342 -11.36 -6.16 1.44
CA TYR A 342 -10.34 -7.13 0.99
C TYR A 342 -11.00 -8.46 0.60
N GLY A 343 -11.90 -8.96 1.46
CA GLY A 343 -12.65 -10.20 1.20
C GLY A 343 -13.54 -10.11 -0.04
N GLN A 344 -14.17 -8.96 -0.28
CA GLN A 344 -14.97 -8.69 -1.46
C GLN A 344 -14.13 -8.74 -2.74
N GLY A 345 -13.00 -8.02 -2.75
CA GLY A 345 -12.04 -8.02 -3.86
C GLY A 345 -11.50 -9.43 -4.13
N TYR A 346 -11.09 -10.15 -3.09
CA TYR A 346 -10.63 -11.54 -3.18
C TYR A 346 -11.67 -12.45 -3.81
N VAL A 347 -12.92 -12.44 -3.32
CA VAL A 347 -13.98 -13.33 -3.84
C VAL A 347 -14.27 -13.04 -5.31
N MET A 348 -14.24 -11.76 -5.72
CA MET A 348 -14.41 -11.37 -7.12
C MET A 348 -13.25 -11.87 -8.00
N ASN A 349 -12.01 -11.61 -7.60
CA ASN A 349 -10.82 -12.07 -8.30
C ASN A 349 -10.73 -13.60 -8.38
N ARG A 350 -11.03 -14.29 -7.28
CA ARG A 350 -11.12 -15.76 -7.24
C ARG A 350 -12.22 -16.31 -8.14
N TYR A 351 -13.36 -15.63 -8.23
CA TYR A 351 -14.42 -16.00 -9.17
C TYR A 351 -13.95 -15.86 -10.62
N ILE A 352 -13.36 -14.72 -10.97
CA ILE A 352 -12.82 -14.43 -12.30
C ILE A 352 -11.77 -15.49 -12.69
N TYR A 353 -10.81 -15.75 -11.80
CA TYR A 353 -9.78 -16.77 -11.97
C TYR A 353 -10.38 -18.16 -12.20
N ASN A 354 -11.34 -18.60 -11.37
CA ASN A 354 -11.98 -19.91 -11.54
C ASN A 354 -12.77 -20.04 -12.86
N ARG A 355 -13.28 -18.94 -13.40
CA ARG A 355 -14.08 -18.94 -14.62
C ARG A 355 -13.24 -18.90 -15.89
N LEU A 356 -12.15 -18.17 -15.87
CA LEU A 356 -11.38 -17.81 -17.07
C LEU A 356 -9.96 -18.43 -17.06
N GLY A 357 -9.47 -18.84 -15.89
CA GLY A 357 -8.19 -19.53 -15.70
C GLY A 357 -6.98 -18.60 -15.67
N GLU A 358 -5.79 -19.20 -15.63
CA GLU A 358 -4.46 -18.57 -15.51
C GLU A 358 -4.03 -17.71 -16.71
N LYS A 359 -4.85 -17.62 -17.78
CA LYS A 359 -4.48 -16.91 -19.03
C LYS A 359 -5.24 -15.61 -19.23
N LEU A 360 -5.75 -15.05 -18.12
CA LEU A 360 -6.38 -13.75 -18.12
C LEU A 360 -5.38 -12.63 -18.36
#